data_AF-A0A2V3U4D4-F1
#
_entry.id   AF-A0A2V3U4D4-F1
#
_cell.length_a   1.000
_cell.length_b   1.000
_cell.length_c   1.000
_cell.angle_alpha   90.00
_cell.angle_beta   90.00
_cell.angle_gamma   90.00
#
_symmetry.space_group_name_H-M   'P 1'
#
loop_
_entity.id
_entity.type
_entity.pdbx_description
1 polymer ?
#
loop_
_entity_poly.entity_id
_entity_poly.type
_entity_poly.pdbx_seq_one_letter_code
_entity_poly.pdbx_strand_id
1 'polypeptide(L)' 'MDKAAYLDFVVEIIRRRDGAQGFEVLPRRWVVERTFGWMIRWRRLVRDYERRIDVSKAKVVVARGGNLARRNAHP' A
#
# COMPACT_ATOMS: atom_id res chain seq x y z
N MET A 1 -15.93 12.55 -9.44
CA MET A 1 -14.61 12.57 -8.79
C MET A 1 -14.60 13.69 -7.77
N ASP A 2 -14.48 13.35 -6.51
CA ASP A 2 -14.32 14.33 -5.44
C ASP A 2 -12.81 14.59 -5.25
N LYS A 3 -12.39 15.85 -5.31
CA LYS A 3 -10.98 16.26 -5.20
C LYS A 3 -10.78 16.89 -3.83
N ALA A 4 -9.96 16.25 -2.99
CA ALA A 4 -9.64 16.75 -1.66
C ALA A 4 -8.18 17.22 -1.61
N ALA A 5 -7.94 18.35 -0.93
CA ALA A 5 -6.59 18.78 -0.58
C ALA A 5 -6.14 18.04 0.68
N TYR A 6 -5.00 17.37 0.63
CA TYR A 6 -4.42 16.68 1.78
C TYR A 6 -2.89 16.77 1.74
N LEU A 7 -2.27 17.27 2.82
CA LEU A 7 -0.81 17.36 2.99
C LEU A 7 -0.07 17.86 1.72
N ASP A 8 -0.52 18.98 1.16
CA ASP A 8 0.03 19.65 -0.03
C ASP A 8 -0.11 18.91 -1.37
N PHE A 9 -0.93 17.86 -1.45
CA PHE A 9 -1.28 17.19 -2.71
C PHE A 9 -2.79 17.12 -2.94
N VAL A 10 -3.17 17.13 -4.23
CA VAL A 10 -4.56 16.93 -4.66
C VAL A 10 -4.80 15.43 -4.79
N VAL A 11 -5.71 14.90 -3.98
CA VAL A 11 -6.14 13.50 -4.04
C VAL A 11 -7.43 13.38 -4.80
N GLU A 12 -7.48 12.42 -5.72
CA GLU A 12 -8.71 11.98 -6.34
C GLU A 12 -9.30 10.81 -5.55
N ILE A 13 -10.48 11.00 -4.97
CA ILE A 13 -11.15 9.96 -4.19
C ILE A 13 -12.01 9.12 -5.13
N ILE A 14 -11.59 7.88 -5.35
CA ILE A 14 -12.35 6.87 -6.10
C ILE A 14 -13.21 6.10 -5.09
N ARG A 15 -14.51 6.39 -5.08
CA ARG A 15 -15.47 5.68 -4.21
C ARG A 15 -15.77 4.29 -4.77
N ARG A 16 -16.03 3.34 -3.86
CA ARG A 16 -16.58 2.04 -4.22
C ARG A 16 -17.97 2.24 -4.83
N ARG A 17 -18.28 1.56 -5.94
CA ARG A 17 -19.63 1.54 -6.51
C ARG A 17 -20.47 0.49 -5.80
N ASP A 18 -21.54 0.91 -5.13
CA ASP A 18 -22.38 0.01 -4.33
C ASP A 18 -23.17 -1.02 -5.17
N GLY A 19 -23.33 -0.78 -6.47
CA GLY A 19 -23.98 -1.69 -7.42
C GLY A 19 -23.04 -2.48 -8.35
N ALA A 20 -21.72 -2.47 -8.12
CA ALA A 20 -20.80 -3.22 -8.97
C ALA A 20 -20.97 -4.74 -8.79
N GLN A 21 -21.29 -5.45 -9.87
CA GLN A 21 -21.22 -6.91 -9.92
C GLN A 21 -19.83 -7.34 -10.39
N GLY A 22 -19.14 -8.12 -9.55
CA GLY A 22 -17.83 -8.70 -9.88
C GLY A 22 -16.66 -7.73 -9.69
N PHE A 23 -15.57 -8.00 -10.41
CA PHE A 23 -14.32 -7.25 -10.31
C PHE A 23 -14.32 -6.06 -11.29
N GLU A 24 -14.33 -4.85 -10.73
CA GLU A 24 -14.16 -3.62 -11.49
C GLU A 24 -12.71 -3.13 -11.43
N VAL A 25 -12.11 -2.86 -12.60
CA VAL A 25 -10.77 -2.30 -12.71
C VAL A 25 -10.81 -0.83 -12.33
N LEU A 26 -10.29 -0.50 -11.15
CA LEU A 26 -10.16 0.89 -10.70
C LEU A 26 -8.82 1.49 -11.17
N PRO A 27 -8.81 2.78 -11.56
CA PRO A 27 -7.57 3.48 -11.91
C PRO A 27 -6.51 3.35 -10.81
N ARG A 28 -5.28 2.98 -11.21
CA ARG A 28 -4.09 2.86 -10.34
C ARG A 28 -4.19 1.87 -9.17
N ARG A 29 -5.27 1.07 -9.06
CA ARG A 29 -5.45 0.04 -8.01
C ARG A 29 -4.28 -0.94 -7.96
N TRP A 30 -3.77 -1.35 -9.13
CA TRP A 30 -2.64 -2.27 -9.22
C TRP A 30 -1.36 -1.70 -8.57
N VAL A 31 -1.18 -0.38 -8.49
CA VAL A 31 0.01 0.24 -7.87
C VAL A 31 0.01 -0.04 -6.36
N VAL A 32 -1.17 0.06 -5.75
CA VAL A 32 -1.39 -0.22 -4.33
C VAL A 32 -1.21 -1.71 -4.08
N GLU A 33 -1.90 -2.56 -4.84
CA GLU A 33 -1.82 -4.02 -4.71
C GLU A 33 -0.39 -4.55 -4.93
N ARG A 34 0.35 -3.99 -5.90
CA ARG A 34 1.77 -4.31 -6.13
C ARG A 34 2.64 -3.98 -4.92
N THR A 35 2.38 -2.85 -4.25
CA THR A 35 3.11 -2.47 -3.04
C THR A 35 2.91 -3.51 -1.94
N PHE A 36 1.67 -3.99 -1.74
CA PHE A 36 1.38 -5.08 -0.81
C PHE A 36 2.02 -6.40 -1.25
N GLY A 37 2.00 -6.74 -2.54
CA GLY A 37 2.67 -7.92 -3.09
C GLY A 37 4.17 -7.95 -2.82
N TRP A 38 4.85 -6.81 -2.88
CA TRP A 38 6.27 -6.71 -2.49
C TRP A 38 6.48 -6.82 -0.98
N MET A 39 5.55 -6.31 -0.17
CA MET A 39 5.63 -6.43 1.29
C MET A 39 5.49 -7.89 1.76
N ILE A 40 4.73 -8.74 1.05
CA ILE A 40 4.62 -10.18 1.37
C ILE A 40 5.98 -10.91 1.35
N ARG A 41 6.97 -10.42 0.59
CA ARG A 41 8.34 -10.99 0.61
C ARG A 41 9.02 -10.83 1.97
N TRP A 42 8.58 -9.88 2.79
CA TRP A 42 9.05 -9.72 4.16
C TRP A 42 8.26 -10.66 5.07
N ARG A 43 8.81 -11.86 5.34
CA ARG A 43 8.12 -12.94 6.07
C ARG A 43 7.43 -12.51 7.37
N ARG A 44 7.99 -11.54 8.10
CA ARG A 44 7.42 -11.00 9.35
C ARG A 44 6.16 -10.15 9.17
N LEU A 45 5.84 -9.74 7.94
CA LEU A 45 4.62 -8.99 7.62
C LEU A 45 3.48 -9.87 7.11
N VAL A 46 3.73 -11.16 6.84
CA VAL A 46 2.71 -12.10 6.36
C VAL A 46 1.70 -12.45 7.46
N ARG A 47 2.16 -12.47 8.72
CA ARG A 47 1.35 -12.65 9.92
C ARG A 47 1.85 -11.70 11.00
N ASP A 48 0.97 -11.30 11.89
CA ASP A 48 1.36 -10.47 13.03
C ASP A 48 2.05 -11.35 14.08
N TYR A 49 3.38 -11.32 14.06
CA TYR A 49 4.22 -12.05 15.01
C TYR A 49 4.63 -11.19 16.21
N GLU A 50 4.53 -9.86 16.08
CA GLU A 50 5.09 -8.95 17.07
C GLU A 50 4.08 -8.73 18.19
N ARG A 51 4.51 -8.89 19.44
CA ARG A 51 3.62 -8.64 20.60
C ARG A 51 3.36 -7.16 20.86
N ARG A 52 4.21 -6.29 20.30
CA ARG A 52 4.12 -4.84 20.52
C ARG A 52 3.89 -4.11 19.20
N ILE A 53 2.99 -3.13 19.26
CA ILE A 53 2.57 -2.33 18.12
C ILE A 53 3.73 -1.49 17.56
N ASP A 54 4.62 -1.00 18.41
CA ASP A 54 5.79 -0.21 17.99
C ASP A 54 6.78 -1.05 17.17
N VAL A 55 6.99 -2.31 17.55
CA VAL A 55 7.82 -3.24 16.79
C VAL A 55 7.15 -3.59 15.46
N SER A 56 5.85 -3.87 15.46
CA SER A 56 5.08 -4.13 14.23
C SER A 56 5.16 -2.94 13.26
N LYS A 57 4.97 -1.72 13.77
CA LYS A 57 5.13 -0.48 13.00
C LYS A 57 6.54 -0.33 12.44
N ALA A 58 7.57 -0.57 13.24
CA ALA A 58 8.96 -0.50 12.79
C ALA A 58 9.25 -1.49 11.64
N LYS A 59 8.70 -2.71 11.70
CA LYS A 59 8.83 -3.70 10.61
C LYS A 59 8.22 -3.21 9.30
N VAL A 60 7.06 -2.56 9.35
CA VAL A 60 6.42 -1.97 8.15
C VAL A 60 7.30 -0.87 7.55
N VAL A 61 7.85 0.01 8.37
CA VAL A 61 8.74 1.10 7.91
C VAL A 61 10.01 0.53 7.26
N VAL A 62 10.66 -0.46 7.89
CA VAL A 62 11.83 -1.13 7.33
C VAL A 62 11.51 -1.80 5.99
N ALA A 63 10.39 -2.50 5.91
CA ALA A 63 9.97 -3.18 4.67
C ALA A 63 9.70 -2.18 3.53
N ARG A 64 9.08 -1.04 3.85
CA ARG A 64 8.84 0.04 2.90
C ARG A 64 10.15 0.64 2.40
N GLY A 65 11.09 0.93 3.30
CA GLY A 65 12.43 1.43 2.96
C GLY A 65 13.19 0.48 2.04
N GLY A 66 13.25 -0.81 2.37
CA GLY A 66 13.93 -1.79 1.54
C GLY A 66 13.24 -2.04 0.18
N ASN A 67 11.92 -1.88 0.08
CA ASN A 67 11.23 -1.90 -1.21
C ASN A 67 11.61 -0.69 -2.07
N LEU A 68 11.68 0.52 -1.49
CA LEU A 68 12.11 1.72 -2.22
C LEU A 68 13.57 1.61 -2.70
N ALA A 69 14.47 1.15 -1.83
CA ALA A 69 15.87 0.94 -2.18
C ALA A 69 16.02 -0.04 -3.37
N ARG A 70 15.29 -1.17 -3.35
CA ARG A 70 15.30 -2.13 -4.46
C ARG A 70 14.78 -1.55 -5.77
N ARG A 71 13.79 -0.66 -5.73
CA ARG A 71 13.24 0.00 -6.91
C ARG A 71 14.18 1.06 -7.49
N ASN A 72 14.90 1.77 -6.63
CA ASN A 72 15.85 2.79 -7.09
C ASN A 72 17.12 2.16 -7.65
N ALA A 73 17.58 1.03 -7.07
CA ALA A 73 18.76 0.32 -7.54
C ALA A 73 18.54 -0.44 -8.85
N HIS A 74 17.29 -0.82 -9.14
CA HIS A 74 16.90 -1.52 -10.37
C HIS A 74 15.64 -0.87 -10.96
N PRO A 75 15.81 0.23 -11.74
CA PRO A 75 14.70 0.93 -12.39
C PRO A 75 14.00 0.11 -13.46
#